data_AF-A0A8C7BSB3-F1
#
_entry.id   AF-A0A8C7BSB3-F1
#
_cell.length_a   1.000
_cell.length_b   1.000
_cell.length_c   1.000
_cell.angle_alpha   90.00
_cell.angle_beta   90.00
_cell.angle_gamma   90.00
#
_symmetry.space_group_name_H-M   'P 1'
#
loop_
_entity.id
_entity.type
_entity.pdbx_description
1 polymer ?
#
loop_
_entity_poly.entity_id
_entity_poly.type
_entity_poly.pdbx_seq_one_letter_code
_entity_poly.pdbx_strand_id
1 'polypeptide(L)'
;MSGVSARGLSPEQRRQLAVKLTRVLARYRPILDAYIIEFFTDNLWATLPGSWQEALDGLKPPQLATQLLGVPGEGEVVRYSSVWPLSLLALKSTACALAFTRTPGFQTPSEFLENPSQSSRLTAPFRKHVRPKKQHEIRRLGELVKKLSDLTGCTQVVDIGSGQGHLSRFMSLGLGLTVKSVEGDPRLVERAQRLDQELLQALEKEEKRHPQVRAAGTPAGRAGPPAAAESGRPAGPPVPGEPGGGLLQPGAAACPASGDADSAGPAALPSGAGLPR
;
A
#
# COMPACT_ATOMS: atom_id res chain seq x y z
N MET A 1 9.40 8.45 15.66
CA MET A 1 8.11 8.57 16.36
C MET A 1 7.33 7.28 16.22
N SER A 2 6.91 6.69 17.35
CA SER A 2 6.10 5.48 17.35
C SER A 2 4.64 5.85 17.10
N GLY A 3 4.23 5.87 15.82
CA GLY A 3 2.82 5.97 15.46
C GLY A 3 2.04 4.72 15.90
N VAL A 4 0.71 4.78 15.82
CA VAL A 4 -0.12 3.62 16.12
C VAL A 4 -0.02 2.63 14.96
N SER A 5 0.45 1.41 15.23
CA SER A 5 0.45 0.34 14.25
C SER A 5 -0.98 -0.16 14.05
N ALA A 6 -1.56 0.15 12.90
CA ALA A 6 -2.92 -0.29 12.56
C ALA A 6 -3.08 -1.83 12.52
N ARG A 7 -1.98 -2.57 12.38
CA ARG A 7 -2.01 -4.04 12.28
C ARG A 7 -2.38 -4.74 13.58
N GLY A 8 -2.14 -4.12 14.74
CA GLY A 8 -2.46 -4.69 16.06
C GLY A 8 -3.85 -4.31 16.61
N LEU A 9 -4.60 -3.45 15.90
CA LEU A 9 -5.87 -2.93 16.40
C LEU A 9 -7.06 -3.82 16.01
N SER A 10 -7.94 -4.07 16.98
CA SER A 10 -9.25 -4.68 16.75
C SER A 10 -10.13 -3.80 15.84
N PRO A 11 -11.16 -4.35 15.18
CA PRO A 11 -12.07 -3.57 14.34
C PRO A 11 -12.69 -2.36 15.07
N GLU A 12 -13.05 -2.53 16.33
CA GLU A 12 -13.62 -1.47 17.17
C GLU A 12 -12.59 -0.38 17.48
N GLN A 13 -11.35 -0.76 17.81
CA GLN A 13 -10.27 0.21 18.01
C GLN A 13 -9.95 1.02 16.74
N ARG A 14 -10.02 0.39 15.57
CA ARG A 14 -9.87 1.10 14.28
C ARG A 14 -11.00 2.09 14.04
N ARG A 15 -12.24 1.71 14.35
CA ARG A 15 -13.40 2.60 14.24
C ARG A 15 -13.26 3.80 15.17
N GLN A 16 -12.87 3.58 16.43
CA GLN A 16 -12.63 4.65 17.38
C GLN A 16 -11.49 5.57 16.95
N LEU A 17 -10.40 5.01 16.39
CA LEU A 17 -9.30 5.80 15.83
C LEU A 17 -9.78 6.67 14.66
N ALA A 18 -10.57 6.12 13.74
CA ALA A 18 -11.15 6.86 12.62
C ALA A 18 -12.03 8.01 13.11
N VAL A 19 -12.90 7.78 14.11
CA VAL A 19 -13.74 8.83 14.70
C VAL A 19 -12.90 9.94 15.33
N LYS A 20 -11.83 9.59 16.07
CA LYS A 20 -10.90 10.58 16.66
C LYS A 20 -10.19 11.39 15.57
N LEU A 21 -9.71 10.74 14.51
CA LEU A 21 -9.10 11.39 13.36
C LEU A 21 -10.06 12.38 12.69
N THR A 22 -11.29 11.94 12.36
CA THR A 22 -12.28 12.80 11.71
C THR A 22 -12.61 14.02 12.58
N ARG A 23 -12.72 13.87 13.90
CA ARG A 23 -12.96 14.99 14.82
C ARG A 23 -11.83 16.02 14.79
N VAL A 24 -10.58 15.56 14.79
CA VAL A 24 -9.40 16.45 14.75
C VAL A 24 -9.29 17.14 13.39
N LEU A 25 -9.45 16.40 12.29
CA LEU A 25 -9.42 16.95 10.94
C LEU A 25 -10.51 18.00 10.75
N ALA A 26 -11.73 17.75 11.22
CA ALA A 26 -12.82 18.72 11.15
C ALA A 26 -12.51 20.01 11.94
N ARG A 27 -11.83 19.90 13.09
CA ARG A 27 -11.45 21.06 13.92
C ARG A 27 -10.41 21.95 13.25
N TYR A 28 -9.46 21.37 12.52
CA TYR A 28 -8.36 22.10 11.88
C TYR A 28 -8.51 22.25 10.37
N ARG A 29 -9.71 21.97 9.84
CA ARG A 29 -10.04 22.04 8.42
C ARG A 29 -9.62 23.34 7.73
N PRO A 30 -9.81 24.55 8.31
CA PRO A 30 -9.37 25.79 7.68
C PRO A 30 -7.87 25.84 7.37
N ILE A 31 -7.05 25.18 8.20
CA ILE A 31 -5.59 25.11 8.00
C ILE A 31 -5.24 24.01 7.00
N LEU A 32 -5.98 22.90 7.01
CA LEU A 32 -5.69 21.70 6.22
C LEU A 32 -6.15 21.81 4.76
N ASP A 33 -7.27 22.48 4.53
CA ASP A 33 -7.87 22.66 3.20
C ASP A 33 -7.29 23.88 2.48
N ALA A 34 -6.43 24.66 3.16
CA ALA A 34 -5.76 25.80 2.60
C ALA A 34 -4.72 25.42 1.53
N TYR A 35 -4.79 26.08 0.38
CA TYR A 35 -3.78 25.96 -0.66
C TYR A 35 -2.61 26.91 -0.40
N ILE A 36 -1.42 26.53 -0.85
CA ILE A 36 -0.21 27.36 -0.67
C ILE A 36 -0.35 28.74 -1.33
N ILE A 37 -1.18 28.88 -2.37
CA ILE A 37 -1.45 30.16 -3.00
C ILE A 37 -2.25 31.09 -2.07
N GLU A 38 -3.23 30.54 -1.36
CA GLU A 38 -4.09 31.27 -0.40
C GLU A 38 -3.26 31.79 0.77
N PHE A 39 -2.15 31.13 1.12
CA PHE A 39 -1.23 31.66 2.13
C PHE A 39 -0.74 33.07 1.77
N PHE A 40 -0.45 33.32 0.49
CA PHE A 40 0.06 34.61 0.02
C PHE A 40 -1.07 35.58 -0.36
N THR A 41 -2.22 35.09 -0.83
CA THR A 41 -3.33 35.97 -1.24
C THR A 41 -4.23 36.37 -0.08
N ASP A 42 -4.47 35.45 0.86
CA ASP A 42 -5.51 35.58 1.88
C ASP A 42 -4.92 35.76 3.29
N ASN A 43 -3.59 35.92 3.38
CA ASN A 43 -2.85 36.11 4.64
C ASN A 43 -3.22 35.06 5.71
N LEU A 44 -3.17 33.78 5.33
CA LEU A 44 -3.58 32.67 6.20
C LEU A 44 -2.85 32.65 7.54
N TRP A 45 -1.64 33.21 7.62
CA TRP A 45 -0.91 33.37 8.88
C TRP A 45 -1.73 34.09 9.94
N ALA A 46 -2.42 35.18 9.57
CA ALA A 46 -3.24 35.97 10.48
C ALA A 46 -4.49 35.22 10.98
N THR A 47 -4.89 34.13 10.32
CA THR A 47 -6.05 33.32 10.73
C THR A 47 -5.73 32.35 11.88
N LEU A 48 -4.45 32.12 12.16
CA LEU A 48 -4.03 31.28 13.29
C LEU A 48 -4.29 31.98 14.62
N PRO A 49 -4.48 31.25 15.73
CA PRO A 49 -4.55 31.86 17.06
C PRO A 49 -3.31 32.73 17.33
N GLY A 50 -3.48 33.94 17.87
CA GLY A 50 -2.35 34.87 18.10
C GLY A 50 -1.21 34.24 18.92
N SER A 51 -1.56 33.47 19.96
CA SER A 51 -0.57 32.71 20.74
C SER A 51 0.25 31.69 19.93
N TRP A 52 -0.32 31.13 18.85
CA TRP A 52 0.42 30.24 17.94
C TRP A 52 1.35 31.03 17.06
N GLN A 53 0.90 32.20 16.56
CA GLN A 53 1.74 33.09 15.78
C GLN A 53 2.97 33.50 16.60
N GLU A 54 2.78 33.98 17.84
CA GLU A 54 3.88 34.37 18.74
C GLU A 54 4.88 33.23 19.02
N ALA A 55 4.39 32.00 19.18
CA ALA A 55 5.23 30.85 19.48
C ALA A 55 6.01 30.33 18.26
N LEU A 56 5.47 30.54 17.07
CA LEU A 56 6.02 30.04 15.80
C LEU A 56 6.80 31.12 15.04
N ASP A 57 6.56 32.40 15.33
CA ASP A 57 7.23 33.52 14.69
C ASP A 57 8.73 33.50 14.97
N GLY A 58 9.51 33.86 13.95
CA GLY A 58 10.98 33.84 14.01
C GLY A 58 11.65 32.46 14.06
N LEU A 59 10.90 31.35 14.06
CA LEU A 59 11.50 30.00 13.99
C LEU A 59 12.03 29.70 12.59
N LYS A 60 13.28 29.22 12.51
CA LYS A 60 13.86 28.74 11.25
C LYS A 60 13.30 27.37 10.88
N PRO A 61 13.24 26.99 9.58
CA PRO A 61 12.70 25.69 9.16
C PRO A 61 13.28 24.47 9.89
N PRO A 62 14.60 24.38 10.19
CA PRO A 62 15.13 23.27 10.97
C PRO A 62 14.59 23.22 12.40
N GLN A 63 14.46 24.39 13.05
CA GLN A 63 13.90 24.47 14.41
C GLN A 63 12.44 24.04 14.42
N LEU A 64 11.66 24.42 13.41
CA LEU A 64 10.28 23.98 13.25
C LEU A 64 10.18 22.46 13.06
N ALA A 65 11.05 21.86 12.23
CA ALA A 65 11.08 20.41 12.04
C ALA A 65 11.43 19.66 13.35
N THR A 66 12.43 20.14 14.09
CA THR A 66 12.84 19.53 15.36
C THR A 66 11.78 19.73 16.45
N GLN A 67 11.26 20.95 16.62
CA GLN A 67 10.35 21.31 17.71
C GLN A 67 8.89 20.92 17.45
N LEU A 68 8.36 21.05 16.22
CA LEU A 68 6.97 20.72 15.91
C LEU A 68 6.81 19.28 15.40
N LEU A 69 7.65 18.85 14.45
CA LEU A 69 7.54 17.52 13.82
C LEU A 69 8.27 16.42 14.59
N GLY A 70 9.13 16.79 15.56
CA GLY A 70 9.88 15.83 16.36
C GLY A 70 10.89 15.03 15.54
N VAL A 71 11.50 15.66 14.54
CA VAL A 71 12.57 15.11 13.70
C VAL A 71 13.88 15.80 14.07
N PRO A 72 14.50 15.45 15.22
CA PRO A 72 15.79 16.02 15.58
C PRO A 72 16.87 15.54 14.60
N GLY A 73 17.85 16.40 14.30
CA GLY A 73 19.11 15.94 13.72
C GLY A 73 19.82 14.98 14.68
N GLU A 74 20.73 14.15 14.15
CA GLU A 74 21.54 13.26 14.98
C GLU A 74 22.25 14.05 16.10
N GLY A 75 21.95 13.72 17.36
CA GLY A 75 22.51 14.39 18.53
C GLY A 75 21.87 15.73 18.93
N GLU A 76 20.83 16.20 18.23
CA GLU A 76 20.15 17.45 18.59
C GLU A 76 19.17 17.27 19.76
N VAL A 77 19.31 18.11 20.78
CA VAL A 77 18.35 18.23 21.89
C VAL A 77 17.29 19.26 21.52
N VAL A 78 16.01 18.89 21.64
CA VAL A 78 14.89 19.81 21.41
C VAL A 78 14.90 20.88 22.50
N ARG A 79 15.23 22.13 22.14
CA ARG A 79 15.16 23.29 23.03
C ARG A 79 14.07 24.23 22.53
N TYR A 80 13.21 24.69 23.44
CA TYR A 80 12.21 25.70 23.15
C TYR A 80 12.72 27.05 23.69
N SER A 81 12.59 28.11 22.89
CA SER A 81 12.94 29.48 23.29
C SER A 81 11.92 30.07 24.27
N SER A 82 10.67 29.59 24.22
CA SER A 82 9.56 30.02 25.07
C SER A 82 8.58 28.87 25.31
N VAL A 83 7.69 29.02 26.29
CA VAL A 83 6.63 28.05 26.55
C VAL A 83 5.59 28.16 25.44
N TRP A 84 5.43 27.09 24.66
CA TRP A 84 4.43 27.04 23.61
C TRP A 84 3.00 26.94 24.18
N PRO A 85 1.99 27.49 23.47
CA PRO A 85 0.60 27.40 23.87
C PRO A 85 0.14 25.95 24.03
N LEU A 86 -0.64 25.67 25.08
CA LEU A 86 -1.14 24.33 25.35
C LEU A 86 -1.94 23.76 24.16
N SER A 87 -2.69 24.59 23.45
CA SER A 87 -3.44 24.17 22.26
C SER A 87 -2.54 23.70 21.11
N LEU A 88 -1.38 24.33 20.92
CA LEU A 88 -0.39 23.94 19.91
C LEU A 88 0.31 22.62 20.31
N LEU A 89 0.68 22.49 21.59
CA LEU A 89 1.25 21.25 22.13
C LEU A 89 0.27 20.09 22.10
N ALA A 90 -1.02 20.36 22.36
CA ALA A 90 -2.09 19.39 22.27
C ALA A 90 -2.32 18.95 20.82
N LEU A 91 -2.30 19.87 19.85
CA LEU A 91 -2.34 19.52 18.43
C LEU A 91 -1.18 18.61 18.06
N LYS A 92 0.06 18.99 18.40
CA LYS A 92 1.25 18.18 18.14
C LYS A 92 1.11 16.77 18.72
N SER A 93 0.82 16.67 20.01
CA SER A 93 0.65 15.39 20.70
C SER A 93 -0.46 14.54 20.08
N THR A 94 -1.58 15.17 19.72
CA THR A 94 -2.72 14.50 19.09
C THR A 94 -2.38 14.00 17.68
N ALA A 95 -1.70 14.82 16.88
CA ALA A 95 -1.26 14.44 15.54
C ALA A 95 -0.30 13.25 15.60
N CYS A 96 0.65 13.24 16.55
CA CYS A 96 1.55 12.11 16.76
C CYS A 96 0.80 10.85 17.22
N ALA A 97 -0.11 10.98 18.18
CA ALA A 97 -0.85 9.84 18.75
C ALA A 97 -1.84 9.22 17.75
N LEU A 98 -2.38 10.01 16.82
CA LEU A 98 -3.31 9.53 15.80
C LEU A 98 -2.62 9.16 14.49
N ALA A 99 -1.33 9.47 14.33
CA ALA A 99 -0.59 9.13 13.12
C ALA A 99 -0.44 7.61 12.98
N PHE A 100 -0.77 7.11 11.78
CA PHE A 100 -0.41 5.76 11.39
C PHE A 100 1.11 5.64 11.23
N THR A 101 1.65 4.48 11.61
CA THR A 101 3.05 4.15 11.34
C THR A 101 3.34 4.27 9.85
N ARG A 102 4.15 5.27 9.48
CA ARG A 102 4.60 5.47 8.09
C ARG A 102 5.73 4.51 7.71
N THR A 103 6.35 3.85 8.69
CA THR A 103 7.25 2.73 8.45
C THR A 103 6.41 1.53 8.03
N PRO A 104 6.52 1.09 6.78
CA PRO A 104 5.94 -0.17 6.40
C PRO A 104 6.69 -1.22 7.23
N GLY A 105 6.02 -1.94 8.12
CA GLY A 105 6.54 -3.20 8.68
C GLY A 105 6.63 -4.30 7.62
N PHE A 106 6.88 -3.93 6.38
CA PHE A 106 7.10 -4.83 5.28
C PHE A 106 8.60 -5.10 5.25
N GLN A 107 8.97 -6.33 5.63
CA GLN A 107 10.04 -7.00 4.90
C GLN A 107 9.79 -6.69 3.42
N THR A 108 10.76 -6.11 2.72
CA THR A 108 10.71 -5.91 1.28
C THR A 108 10.18 -7.21 0.69
N PRO A 109 8.95 -7.23 0.12
CA PRO A 109 8.43 -8.42 -0.52
C PRO A 109 9.50 -8.97 -1.46
N SER A 110 9.75 -10.29 -1.46
CA SER A 110 10.86 -10.91 -2.19
C SER A 110 10.97 -10.46 -3.66
N GLU A 111 9.84 -10.06 -4.26
CA GLU A 111 9.69 -9.35 -5.54
C GLU A 111 10.45 -8.01 -5.71
N PHE A 112 11.08 -7.45 -4.67
CA PHE A 112 11.99 -6.29 -4.77
C PHE A 112 13.47 -6.63 -4.67
N LEU A 113 13.81 -7.85 -4.27
CA LEU A 113 15.20 -8.32 -4.25
C LEU A 113 15.68 -8.62 -5.67
N GLU A 114 14.79 -9.15 -6.52
CA GLU A 114 15.02 -9.30 -7.95
C GLU A 114 14.31 -8.17 -8.71
N ASN A 115 15.09 -7.14 -9.06
CA ASN A 115 14.69 -6.05 -9.95
C ASN A 115 13.40 -5.29 -9.54
N PRO A 116 13.51 -4.19 -8.75
CA PRO A 116 12.39 -3.47 -8.12
C PRO A 116 11.24 -3.00 -9.04
N SER A 117 11.44 -3.08 -10.36
CA SER A 117 10.51 -2.64 -11.39
C SER A 117 9.85 -3.78 -12.16
N GLN A 118 10.39 -4.99 -12.12
CA GLN A 118 10.02 -6.10 -12.98
C GLN A 118 9.29 -7.18 -12.19
N SER A 119 7.97 -7.08 -12.07
CA SER A 119 7.19 -8.24 -11.61
C SER A 119 7.05 -9.25 -12.73
N SER A 120 7.30 -10.51 -12.40
CA SER A 120 7.01 -11.68 -13.23
C SER A 120 5.54 -11.77 -13.64
N ARG A 121 4.62 -11.13 -12.90
CA ARG A 121 3.16 -11.18 -13.14
C ARG A 121 2.66 -10.20 -14.21
N LEU A 122 3.47 -9.22 -14.61
CA LEU A 122 3.15 -8.30 -15.69
C LEU A 122 3.89 -8.72 -16.95
N THR A 123 3.18 -9.36 -17.89
CA THR A 123 3.78 -9.76 -19.18
C THR A 123 4.38 -8.53 -19.88
N ALA A 124 5.45 -8.72 -20.65
CA ALA A 124 6.14 -7.64 -21.34
C ALA A 124 5.21 -6.67 -22.12
N PRO A 125 4.09 -7.12 -22.72
CA PRO A 125 3.10 -6.25 -23.34
C PRO A 125 2.50 -5.17 -22.42
N PHE A 126 2.26 -5.46 -21.12
CA PHE A 126 1.72 -4.47 -20.17
C PHE A 126 2.72 -3.39 -19.75
N ARG A 127 4.01 -3.60 -20.03
CA ARG A 127 5.10 -2.72 -19.58
C ARG A 127 5.53 -1.68 -20.61
N LYS A 128 5.04 -1.79 -21.85
CA LYS A 128 5.40 -0.86 -22.93
C LYS A 128 5.07 0.58 -22.52
N HIS A 129 6.06 1.47 -22.64
CA HIS A 129 5.93 2.91 -22.39
C HIS A 129 5.62 3.33 -20.93
N VAL A 130 5.88 2.48 -19.93
CA VAL A 130 5.69 2.81 -18.51
C VAL A 130 7.03 2.82 -17.76
N ARG A 131 7.36 3.92 -17.09
CA ARG A 131 8.58 4.00 -16.26
C ARG A 131 8.50 3.07 -15.04
N PRO A 132 9.63 2.53 -14.55
CA PRO A 132 9.71 1.68 -13.35
C PRO A 132 8.83 2.10 -12.16
N LYS A 133 8.91 3.37 -11.75
CA LYS A 133 8.11 3.91 -10.64
C LYS A 133 6.61 3.78 -10.89
N LYS A 134 6.16 4.17 -12.09
CA LYS A 134 4.76 4.10 -12.48
C LYS A 134 4.26 2.66 -12.58
N GLN A 135 5.12 1.71 -13.00
CA GLN A 135 4.78 0.28 -12.98
C GLN A 135 4.54 -0.23 -11.55
N HIS A 136 5.38 0.18 -10.59
CA HIS A 136 5.19 -0.17 -9.18
C HIS A 136 3.87 0.39 -8.62
N GLU A 137 3.59 1.67 -8.88
CA GLU A 137 2.35 2.33 -8.46
C GLU A 137 1.11 1.62 -9.02
N ILE A 138 1.10 1.32 -10.33
CA ILE A 138 0.01 0.60 -10.99
C ILE A 138 -0.22 -0.77 -10.34
N ARG A 139 0.86 -1.52 -10.09
CA ARG A 139 0.77 -2.85 -9.49
C ARG A 139 0.17 -2.78 -8.09
N ARG A 140 0.71 -1.90 -7.24
CA ARG A 140 0.28 -1.78 -5.84
C ARG A 140 -1.17 -1.36 -5.72
N LEU A 141 -1.58 -0.38 -6.52
CA LEU A 141 -2.96 0.07 -6.54
C LEU A 141 -3.90 -1.02 -7.08
N GLY A 142 -3.54 -1.65 -8.21
CA GLY A 142 -4.35 -2.73 -8.78
C GLY A 142 -4.52 -3.93 -7.83
N GLU A 143 -3.45 -4.38 -7.17
CA GLU A 143 -3.52 -5.45 -6.17
C GLU A 143 -4.41 -5.09 -4.98
N LEU A 144 -4.35 -3.84 -4.52
CA LEU A 144 -5.23 -3.36 -3.46
C LEU A 144 -6.70 -3.38 -3.91
N VAL A 145 -6.99 -2.87 -5.11
CA VAL A 145 -8.34 -2.89 -5.69
C VAL A 145 -8.85 -4.33 -5.82
N LYS A 146 -8.01 -5.27 -6.27
CA LYS A 146 -8.39 -6.68 -6.36
C LYS A 146 -8.71 -7.29 -5.00
N LYS A 147 -7.89 -7.04 -3.97
CA LYS A 147 -8.19 -7.49 -2.60
C LYS A 147 -9.52 -6.94 -2.09
N LEU A 148 -9.80 -5.66 -2.36
CA LEU A 148 -11.07 -5.04 -1.97
C LEU A 148 -12.24 -5.65 -2.75
N SER A 149 -12.06 -5.92 -4.04
CA SER A 149 -13.04 -6.60 -4.89
C SER A 149 -13.37 -7.99 -4.33
N ASP A 150 -12.35 -8.78 -3.98
CA ASP A 150 -12.54 -10.13 -3.44
C ASP A 150 -13.25 -10.11 -2.08
N LEU A 151 -12.97 -9.11 -1.24
CA LEU A 151 -13.61 -8.95 0.07
C LEU A 151 -15.06 -8.46 -0.02
N THR A 152 -15.41 -7.68 -1.05
CA THR A 152 -16.74 -7.05 -1.17
C THR A 152 -17.64 -7.74 -2.18
N GLY A 153 -17.11 -8.59 -3.05
CA GLY A 153 -17.81 -9.16 -4.20
C GLY A 153 -18.01 -8.16 -5.36
N CYS A 154 -17.52 -6.92 -5.25
CA CYS A 154 -17.66 -5.90 -6.28
C CYS A 154 -16.60 -6.06 -7.37
N THR A 155 -16.98 -6.55 -8.55
CA THR A 155 -16.06 -6.78 -9.68
C THR A 155 -16.02 -5.64 -10.70
N GLN A 156 -16.94 -4.68 -10.61
CA GLN A 156 -17.01 -3.51 -11.48
C GLN A 156 -16.22 -2.34 -10.87
N VAL A 157 -15.32 -1.76 -11.66
CA VAL A 157 -14.45 -0.65 -11.26
C VAL A 157 -14.59 0.50 -12.25
N VAL A 158 -14.71 1.72 -11.75
CA VAL A 158 -14.68 2.94 -12.57
C VAL A 158 -13.38 3.70 -12.26
N ASP A 159 -12.57 3.93 -13.30
CA ASP A 159 -11.26 4.60 -13.21
C ASP A 159 -11.38 6.03 -13.79
N ILE A 160 -11.43 7.03 -12.91
CA ILE A 160 -11.60 8.44 -13.28
C ILE A 160 -10.23 9.12 -13.42
N GLY A 161 -9.98 9.78 -14.56
CA GLY A 161 -8.68 10.35 -14.87
C GLY A 161 -7.67 9.27 -15.27
N SER A 162 -8.14 8.28 -16.03
CA SER A 162 -7.37 7.08 -16.41
C SER A 162 -6.13 7.37 -17.27
N GLY A 163 -6.03 8.56 -17.86
CA GLY A 163 -4.95 8.97 -18.75
C GLY A 163 -4.80 8.01 -19.93
N GLN A 164 -3.65 7.35 -20.02
CA GLN A 164 -3.35 6.37 -21.09
C GLN A 164 -3.85 4.95 -20.77
N GLY A 165 -4.67 4.77 -19.74
CA GLY A 165 -5.32 3.49 -19.41
C GLY A 165 -4.39 2.39 -18.89
N HIS A 166 -3.19 2.72 -18.38
CA HIS A 166 -2.25 1.68 -17.92
C HIS A 166 -2.74 0.92 -16.69
N LEU A 167 -3.30 1.63 -15.70
CA LEU A 167 -3.91 1.00 -14.52
C LEU A 167 -5.18 0.23 -14.93
N SER A 168 -6.03 0.83 -15.76
CA SER A 168 -7.26 0.22 -16.23
C SER A 168 -7.00 -1.09 -16.97
N ARG A 169 -6.04 -1.12 -17.90
CA ARG A 169 -5.60 -2.34 -18.59
C ARG A 169 -5.07 -3.40 -17.63
N PHE A 170 -4.25 -2.99 -16.65
CA PHE A 170 -3.73 -3.93 -15.66
C PHE A 170 -4.85 -4.57 -14.83
N MET A 171 -5.80 -3.77 -14.35
CA MET A 171 -6.94 -4.26 -13.58
C MET A 171 -7.86 -5.16 -14.42
N SER A 172 -8.11 -4.77 -15.68
CA SER A 172 -8.98 -5.53 -16.58
C SER A 172 -8.35 -6.85 -17.03
N LEU A 173 -7.25 -6.79 -17.77
CA LEU A 173 -6.65 -7.95 -18.40
C LEU A 173 -5.70 -8.72 -17.46
N GLY A 174 -5.09 -8.04 -16.49
CA GLY A 174 -4.16 -8.65 -15.54
C GLY A 174 -4.84 -9.23 -14.29
N LEU A 175 -5.94 -8.64 -13.83
CA LEU A 175 -6.63 -9.04 -12.59
C LEU A 175 -8.07 -9.53 -12.80
N GLY A 176 -8.57 -9.49 -14.04
CA GLY A 176 -9.89 -10.00 -14.41
C GLY A 176 -11.05 -9.15 -13.89
N LEU A 177 -10.84 -7.86 -13.62
CA LEU A 177 -11.89 -6.94 -13.18
C LEU A 177 -12.63 -6.32 -14.38
N THR A 178 -13.90 -5.98 -14.22
CA THR A 178 -14.63 -5.23 -15.26
C THR A 178 -14.38 -3.75 -15.04
N VAL A 179 -13.57 -3.12 -15.90
CA VAL A 179 -13.15 -1.73 -15.72
C VAL A 179 -13.78 -0.81 -16.77
N LYS A 180 -14.33 0.32 -16.32
CA LYS A 180 -14.73 1.45 -17.18
C LYS A 180 -13.83 2.64 -16.89
N SER A 181 -13.21 3.20 -17.92
CA SER A 181 -12.27 4.30 -17.79
C SER A 181 -12.89 5.61 -18.29
N VAL A 182 -12.64 6.71 -17.56
CA VAL A 182 -13.07 8.06 -17.92
C VAL A 182 -11.84 8.95 -18.00
N GLU A 183 -11.71 9.70 -19.08
CA GLU A 183 -10.62 10.66 -19.30
C GLU A 183 -11.17 11.88 -20.06
N GLY A 184 -10.72 13.06 -19.66
CA GLY A 184 -11.18 14.35 -20.20
C GLY A 184 -10.37 14.83 -21.40
N ASP A 185 -9.11 14.40 -21.56
CA ASP A 185 -8.29 14.74 -22.72
C ASP A 185 -8.49 13.72 -23.86
N PRO A 186 -9.07 14.13 -25.01
CA PRO A 186 -9.28 13.23 -26.15
C PRO A 186 -8.00 12.59 -26.69
N ARG A 187 -6.84 13.27 -26.58
CA ARG A 187 -5.55 12.74 -27.05
C ARG A 187 -5.09 11.56 -26.19
N LEU A 188 -5.37 11.62 -24.88
CA LEU A 188 -5.06 10.53 -23.96
C LEU A 188 -6.00 9.34 -24.19
N VAL A 189 -7.28 9.61 -24.48
CA VAL A 189 -8.28 8.60 -24.86
C VAL A 189 -7.84 7.85 -26.12
N GLU A 190 -7.52 8.57 -27.19
CA GLU A 190 -7.06 7.97 -28.45
C GLU A 190 -5.81 7.11 -28.24
N ARG A 191 -4.85 7.63 -27.45
CA ARG A 191 -3.64 6.88 -27.12
C ARG A 191 -3.92 5.64 -26.27
N ALA A 192 -4.85 5.71 -25.33
CA ALA A 192 -5.28 4.56 -24.53
C ALA A 192 -5.89 3.49 -25.43
N GLN A 193 -6.84 3.86 -26.29
CA GLN A 193 -7.49 2.94 -27.23
C GLN A 193 -6.48 2.25 -28.17
N ARG A 194 -5.49 2.99 -28.67
CA ARG A 194 -4.43 2.42 -29.51
C ARG A 194 -3.59 1.39 -28.74
N LEU A 195 -3.21 1.70 -27.50
CA LEU A 195 -2.46 0.75 -26.66
C LEU A 195 -3.29 -0.48 -26.32
N ASP A 196 -4.60 -0.33 -26.11
CA ASP A 196 -5.53 -1.44 -25.88
C ASP A 196 -5.58 -2.36 -27.11
N GLN A 197 -5.72 -1.80 -28.31
CA GLN A 197 -5.71 -2.56 -29.57
C GLN A 197 -4.39 -3.30 -29.79
N GLU A 198 -3.25 -2.62 -29.60
CA GLU A 198 -1.92 -3.23 -29.74
C GLU A 198 -1.72 -4.41 -28.77
N LEU A 199 -2.26 -4.28 -27.55
CA LEU A 199 -2.18 -5.31 -26.53
C LEU A 199 -3.08 -6.51 -26.86
N LEU A 200 -4.33 -6.27 -27.26
CA LEU A 200 -5.25 -7.33 -27.66
C LEU A 200 -4.70 -8.12 -28.86
N GLN A 201 -4.15 -7.44 -29.86
CA GLN A 201 -3.49 -8.09 -31.00
C GLN A 201 -2.28 -8.94 -30.57
N ALA A 202 -1.51 -8.47 -29.58
CA ALA A 202 -0.39 -9.25 -29.05
C ALA A 202 -0.88 -10.51 -28.33
N LEU A 203 -1.94 -10.40 -27.53
CA LEU A 203 -2.53 -11.54 -26.82
C LEU A 203 -3.11 -12.58 -27.79
N GLU A 204 -3.83 -12.16 -28.83
CA GLU A 204 -4.33 -13.05 -29.88
C GLU A 204 -3.21 -13.80 -30.61
N LYS A 205 -2.09 -13.12 -30.87
CA LYS A 205 -0.92 -13.75 -31.52
C LYS A 205 -0.27 -14.80 -30.61
N GLU A 206 -0.17 -14.52 -29.31
CA GLU A 206 0.37 -15.48 -28.34
C GLU A 206 -0.57 -16.68 -28.17
N GLU A 207 -1.88 -16.48 -28.16
CA GLU A 207 -2.88 -17.56 -28.13
C GLU A 207 -2.78 -18.46 -29.38
N LYS A 208 -2.61 -17.86 -30.56
CA LYS A 208 -2.41 -18.61 -31.82
C LYS A 208 -1.06 -19.36 -31.87
N ARG A 209 -0.04 -18.88 -31.15
CA ARG A 209 1.29 -19.53 -31.05
C ARG A 209 1.30 -20.71 -30.07
N HIS A 210 0.42 -20.69 -29.07
CA HIS A 210 0.27 -21.78 -28.10
C HIS A 210 -1.16 -22.34 -28.08
N PRO A 211 -1.61 -23.02 -29.15
CA PRO A 211 -2.99 -23.52 -29.27
C PRO A 211 -3.33 -24.70 -28.34
N GLN A 212 -2.48 -25.10 -27.40
CA GLN A 212 -2.71 -26.28 -26.55
C GLN A 212 -2.30 -26.09 -25.08
N VAL A 213 -3.28 -25.71 -24.24
CA VAL A 213 -3.40 -26.16 -22.83
C VAL A 213 -4.85 -26.53 -22.46
N ARG A 214 -5.85 -26.37 -23.34
CA ARG A 214 -7.26 -26.71 -23.03
C ARG A 214 -7.75 -28.09 -23.51
N ALA A 215 -6.89 -28.94 -24.07
CA ALA A 215 -7.28 -30.24 -24.64
C ALA A 215 -7.05 -31.44 -23.70
N ALA A 216 -7.06 -31.25 -22.38
CA ALA A 216 -7.10 -32.34 -21.40
C ALA A 216 -8.24 -32.06 -20.40
N GLY A 217 -9.47 -32.33 -20.83
CA GLY A 217 -10.65 -32.10 -20.01
C GLY A 217 -11.97 -32.29 -20.75
N THR A 218 -12.09 -33.37 -21.52
CA THR A 218 -13.40 -33.82 -22.03
C THR A 218 -13.63 -35.26 -21.59
N PRO A 219 -14.66 -35.55 -20.78
CA PRO A 219 -15.41 -36.78 -20.93
C PRO A 219 -16.59 -36.50 -21.88
N ALA A 220 -16.66 -37.32 -22.94
CA ALA A 220 -17.83 -37.42 -23.79
C ALA A 220 -19.01 -38.03 -22.99
N GLY A 221 -20.22 -37.52 -23.20
CA GLY A 221 -21.42 -38.11 -22.59
C GLY A 221 -22.67 -37.30 -22.88
N ARG A 222 -23.44 -37.76 -23.87
CA ARG A 222 -24.62 -37.15 -24.50
C ARG A 222 -25.89 -37.27 -23.62
N ALA A 223 -26.85 -36.37 -23.89
CA ALA A 223 -28.32 -36.47 -23.73
C ALA A 223 -28.96 -35.60 -22.63
N GLY A 224 -29.80 -34.63 -23.05
CA GLY A 224 -31.00 -34.22 -22.28
C GLY A 224 -32.14 -35.23 -22.53
N PRO A 225 -33.41 -35.02 -22.09
CA PRO A 225 -34.08 -33.83 -21.51
C PRO A 225 -34.95 -34.24 -20.26
N PRO A 226 -36.18 -33.74 -19.95
CA PRO A 226 -36.83 -32.42 -19.99
C PRO A 226 -37.34 -31.96 -18.57
N ALA A 227 -38.25 -30.97 -18.54
CA ALA A 227 -38.73 -30.18 -17.40
C ALA A 227 -39.74 -30.83 -16.41
N ALA A 228 -39.79 -30.20 -15.21
CA ALA A 228 -40.91 -30.01 -14.25
C ALA A 228 -41.61 -31.20 -13.57
N ALA A 229 -41.55 -31.26 -12.22
CA ALA A 229 -42.66 -31.47 -11.28
C ALA A 229 -42.19 -31.40 -9.81
N GLU A 230 -43.14 -31.12 -8.91
CA GLU A 230 -43.01 -30.67 -7.52
C GLU A 230 -42.65 -31.72 -6.44
N SER A 231 -42.37 -31.17 -5.25
CA SER A 231 -42.84 -31.61 -3.91
C SER A 231 -41.97 -32.56 -3.06
N GLY A 232 -41.80 -32.17 -1.78
CA GLY A 232 -41.55 -33.11 -0.67
C GLY A 232 -40.33 -32.87 0.22
N ARG A 233 -40.48 -32.07 1.29
CA ARG A 233 -39.68 -32.12 2.54
C ARG A 233 -40.23 -33.24 3.47
N PRO A 234 -39.68 -33.52 4.68
CA PRO A 234 -38.34 -33.32 5.26
C PRO A 234 -37.82 -34.59 6.02
N ALA A 235 -36.60 -34.58 6.59
CA ALA A 235 -36.32 -35.08 7.96
C ALA A 235 -34.83 -34.89 8.35
N GLY A 236 -34.61 -34.57 9.62
CA GLY A 236 -33.31 -34.31 10.25
C GLY A 236 -32.60 -35.55 10.85
N PRO A 237 -31.73 -35.36 11.86
CA PRO A 237 -30.38 -35.95 11.93
C PRO A 237 -30.29 -37.24 12.77
N PRO A 238 -29.11 -37.89 12.85
CA PRO A 238 -28.37 -37.84 14.11
C PRO A 238 -26.81 -37.91 14.05
N VAL A 239 -26.19 -37.39 15.12
CA VAL A 239 -24.85 -37.66 15.71
C VAL A 239 -25.11 -38.65 16.88
N PRO A 240 -24.24 -39.57 17.39
CA PRO A 240 -22.81 -39.41 17.74
C PRO A 240 -21.88 -40.66 17.57
N GLY A 241 -20.56 -40.48 17.75
CA GLY A 241 -19.64 -41.59 18.06
C GLY A 241 -18.14 -41.31 17.85
N GLU A 242 -17.44 -40.90 18.92
CA GLU A 242 -16.05 -41.29 19.23
C GLU A 242 -15.99 -42.83 19.45
N PRO A 243 -14.84 -43.56 19.46
CA PRO A 243 -13.52 -43.11 19.95
C PRO A 243 -12.23 -43.64 19.23
N GLY A 244 -11.09 -43.03 19.56
CA GLY A 244 -9.89 -43.75 19.98
C GLY A 244 -8.78 -44.10 18.95
N GLY A 245 -7.57 -43.56 19.19
CA GLY A 245 -6.36 -44.39 19.28
C GLY A 245 -5.26 -44.23 18.21
N GLY A 246 -4.11 -43.67 18.64
CA GLY A 246 -2.77 -43.95 18.09
C GLY A 246 -2.39 -43.18 16.80
N LEU A 247 -1.14 -42.85 16.50
CA LEU A 247 0.15 -43.26 17.04
C LEU A 247 1.25 -42.48 16.24
N LEU A 248 2.33 -42.08 16.93
CA LEU A 248 3.71 -41.74 16.46
C LEU A 248 4.07 -40.33 15.92
N GLN A 249 4.90 -39.65 16.73
CA GLN A 249 6.07 -38.86 16.28
C GLN A 249 7.19 -39.79 15.77
N PRO A 250 8.22 -39.27 15.05
CA PRO A 250 9.48 -38.84 15.69
C PRO A 250 10.00 -37.52 15.05
N GLY A 251 10.98 -36.77 15.54
CA GLY A 251 12.06 -36.97 16.50
C GLY A 251 13.27 -36.14 16.01
N ALA A 252 13.93 -35.43 16.93
CA ALA A 252 15.04 -34.51 16.67
C ALA A 252 16.42 -35.21 16.70
N ALA A 253 17.41 -34.64 15.99
CA ALA A 253 18.86 -34.74 16.20
C ALA A 253 19.57 -33.89 15.11
N ALA A 254 20.76 -33.30 15.24
CA ALA A 254 21.67 -32.96 16.33
C ALA A 254 22.77 -32.05 15.70
N CYS A 255 23.47 -31.28 16.53
CA CYS A 255 24.65 -30.47 16.18
C CYS A 255 25.86 -31.33 15.73
N PRO A 256 26.96 -30.67 15.31
CA PRO A 256 28.15 -30.78 16.15
C PRO A 256 28.85 -29.44 16.41
N ALA A 257 29.67 -29.43 17.46
CA ALA A 257 30.48 -28.32 17.95
C ALA A 257 31.99 -28.70 17.99
N SER A 258 32.79 -27.71 18.37
CA SER A 258 34.26 -27.65 18.61
C SER A 258 35.09 -27.28 17.38
N GLY A 259 35.98 -26.28 17.39
CA GLY A 259 36.50 -25.40 18.45
C GLY A 259 37.91 -24.98 18.03
N ASP A 260 38.26 -23.70 18.17
CA ASP A 260 39.53 -23.21 18.74
C ASP A 260 39.73 -21.71 18.50
N ALA A 261 40.32 -21.08 19.51
CA ALA A 261 40.52 -19.65 19.69
C ALA A 261 41.82 -19.16 19.03
N ASP A 262 41.87 -17.88 18.63
CA ASP A 262 42.98 -17.02 19.08
C ASP A 262 42.70 -15.51 18.92
N SER A 263 43.37 -14.74 19.77
CA SER A 263 43.19 -13.30 20.04
C SER A 263 43.95 -12.39 19.07
N ALA A 264 43.42 -11.19 18.76
CA ALA A 264 44.20 -9.95 18.55
C ALA A 264 43.29 -8.70 18.47
N GLY A 265 43.68 -7.63 19.15
CA GLY A 265 42.95 -6.37 19.32
C GLY A 265 42.95 -5.38 18.13
N PRO A 266 42.52 -4.13 18.35
CA PRO A 266 42.04 -3.23 17.30
C PRO A 266 43.14 -2.32 16.72
N ALA A 267 43.03 -1.95 15.44
CA ALA A 267 43.89 -0.94 14.81
C ALA A 267 43.11 -0.01 13.86
N ALA A 268 42.98 1.24 14.32
CA ALA A 268 43.17 2.52 13.64
C ALA A 268 42.70 2.76 12.19
N LEU A 269 41.95 3.87 12.07
CA LEU A 269 41.74 4.73 10.90
C LEU A 269 43.05 5.20 10.26
N PRO A 270 43.06 5.47 8.94
CA PRO A 270 43.95 6.44 8.34
C PRO A 270 43.23 7.74 7.95
N SER A 271 43.76 8.86 8.46
CA SER A 271 43.53 10.22 7.99
C SER A 271 44.42 10.54 6.78
N GLY A 272 43.85 11.25 5.80
CA GLY A 272 44.49 12.43 5.19
C GLY A 272 45.34 12.26 3.92
N ALA A 273 44.80 12.76 2.80
CA ALA A 273 45.49 13.51 1.74
C ALA A 273 44.37 14.18 0.91
N GLY A 274 44.27 15.49 0.67
CA GLY A 274 45.31 16.49 0.40
C GLY A 274 45.05 17.02 -1.03
N LEU A 275 44.25 18.08 -1.15
CA LEU A 275 44.04 18.83 -2.41
C LEU A 275 45.22 19.77 -2.69
N PRO A 276 45.61 20.00 -3.96
CA PRO A 276 46.43 21.14 -4.33
C PRO A 276 45.62 22.27 -4.98
N ARG A 277 45.88 23.49 -4.46
CA ARG A 277 45.71 24.86 -4.97
C ARG A 277 44.61 25.18 -5.98
#